data_AF-A0A2T2YLX8-F1
#
_entry.id   AF-A0A2T2YLX8-F1
#
_cell.length_a   1.000
_cell.length_b   1.000
_cell.length_c   1.000
_cell.angle_alpha   90.00
_cell.angle_beta   90.00
_cell.angle_gamma   90.00
#
_symmetry.space_group_name_H-M   'P 1'
#
loop_
_entity.id
_entity.type
_entity.pdbx_description
1 polymer ?
#
loop_
_entity_poly.entity_id
_entity_poly.type
_entity_poly.pdbx_seq_one_letter_code
_entity_poly.pdbx_strand_id
1 'polypeptide(L)'
;MPNQGEPGENALAERINDILQEEFNGQSFISFDLAKSASTKSVHAYNQLRPPASCDYLTSAQAHFREGLLKKRWQKQARKTPVNQEQLIEELNIILTV
;
A
#
# COMPACT_ATOMS: atom_id res chain seq x y z
N MET A 1 2.92 0.34 26.93
CA MET A 1 2.68 -0.97 26.31
C MET A 1 1.62 -0.74 25.25
N PRO A 2 1.89 -0.89 23.94
CA PRO A 2 0.85 -0.70 22.93
C PRO A 2 -0.18 -1.82 23.06
N ASN A 3 -1.46 -1.44 22.94
CA ASN A 3 -2.60 -2.25 23.32
C ASN A 3 -2.86 -3.31 22.24
N GLN A 4 -2.51 -4.56 22.53
CA GLN A 4 -2.77 -5.68 21.63
C GLN A 4 -4.28 -5.82 21.38
N GLY A 5 -4.77 -5.38 20.21
CA GLY A 5 -6.16 -5.65 19.81
C GLY A 5 -6.89 -4.55 19.03
N GLU A 6 -6.26 -3.43 18.68
CA GLU A 6 -6.90 -2.49 17.75
C GLU A 6 -6.98 -3.12 16.33
N PRO A 7 -8.17 -3.22 15.72
CA PRO A 7 -8.35 -3.87 14.41
C PRO A 7 -7.45 -3.30 13.30
N GLY A 8 -7.08 -2.02 13.41
CA GLY A 8 -6.20 -1.36 12.45
C GLY A 8 -4.74 -1.82 12.53
N GLU A 9 -4.23 -2.15 13.72
CA GLU A 9 -2.85 -2.59 13.90
C GLU A 9 -2.64 -4.00 13.34
N ASN A 10 -3.64 -4.89 13.52
CA ASN A 10 -3.60 -6.23 12.93
C ASN A 10 -3.68 -6.17 11.40
N ALA A 11 -4.56 -5.34 10.84
CA ALA A 11 -4.65 -5.14 9.40
C ALA A 11 -3.35 -4.58 8.79
N LEU A 12 -2.64 -3.71 9.52
CA LEU A 12 -1.33 -3.23 9.11
C LEU A 12 -0.28 -4.35 9.15
N ALA A 13 -0.28 -5.15 10.21
CA ALA A 13 0.64 -6.27 10.38
C ALA A 13 0.44 -7.34 9.30
N GLU A 14 -0.80 -7.73 9.01
CA GLU A 14 -1.15 -8.67 7.94
C GLU A 14 -0.64 -8.18 6.59
N ARG A 15 -0.89 -6.90 6.25
CA ARG A 15 -0.38 -6.32 5.01
C ARG A 15 1.14 -6.36 4.91
N ILE A 16 1.85 -6.12 6.02
CA ILE A 16 3.31 -6.21 6.04
C ILE A 16 3.76 -7.66 5.82
N ASN A 17 3.09 -8.63 6.43
CA ASN A 17 3.39 -10.05 6.25
C ASN A 17 3.16 -10.50 4.80
N ASP A 18 2.05 -10.08 4.18
CA ASP A 18 1.76 -10.39 2.77
C ASP A 18 2.87 -9.84 1.86
N ILE A 19 3.29 -8.58 2.05
CA ILE A 19 4.39 -7.99 1.28
C ILE A 19 5.70 -8.76 1.51
N LEU A 20 5.99 -9.13 2.76
CA LEU A 20 7.20 -9.89 3.08
C LEU A 20 7.19 -11.26 2.40
N GLN A 21 6.03 -11.92 2.32
CA GLN A 21 5.86 -13.21 1.69
C GLN A 21 5.96 -13.13 0.16
N GLU A 22 5.34 -12.12 -0.46
CA GLU A 22 5.35 -11.89 -1.91
C GLU A 22 6.73 -11.46 -2.42
N GLU A 23 7.39 -10.50 -1.75
CA GLU A 23 8.61 -9.87 -2.27
C GLU A 23 9.90 -10.62 -1.89
N PHE A 24 9.92 -11.35 -0.77
CA PHE A 24 11.13 -11.98 -0.23
C PHE A 24 11.09 -13.51 -0.23
N ASN A 25 10.32 -14.09 -1.15
CA ASN A 25 10.23 -15.54 -1.39
C ASN A 25 9.96 -16.33 -0.10
N GLY A 26 8.71 -16.31 0.38
CA GLY A 26 8.22 -17.17 1.46
C GLY A 26 8.23 -18.67 1.09
N GLN A 27 9.42 -19.24 0.90
CA GLN A 27 9.63 -20.65 0.63
C GLN A 27 9.40 -21.47 1.90
N SER A 28 9.04 -22.74 1.72
CA SER A 28 9.05 -23.70 2.82
C SER A 28 10.49 -23.90 3.31
N PHE A 29 10.68 -23.81 4.62
CA PHE A 29 11.97 -24.00 5.26
C PHE A 29 12.06 -25.39 5.86
N ILE A 30 13.22 -26.02 5.71
CA ILE A 30 13.50 -27.37 6.23
C ILE A 30 13.69 -27.35 7.76
N SER A 31 14.10 -26.21 8.32
CA SER A 31 14.33 -26.03 9.76
C SER A 31 13.81 -24.67 10.23
N PHE A 32 13.40 -24.60 11.49
CA PHE A 32 13.02 -23.37 12.18
C PHE A 32 14.13 -22.32 12.14
N ASP A 33 15.39 -22.71 12.31
CA ASP A 33 16.51 -21.75 12.33
C ASP A 33 16.71 -21.07 10.97
N LEU A 34 16.53 -21.83 9.89
CA LEU A 34 16.56 -21.29 8.52
C LEU A 34 15.38 -20.34 8.30
N ALA A 35 14.18 -20.72 8.73
CA ALA A 35 13.00 -19.86 8.66
C ALA A 35 13.20 -18.55 9.42
N LYS A 36 13.74 -18.62 10.64
CA LYS A 36 14.01 -17.47 11.49
C LYS A 36 15.06 -16.55 10.87
N SER A 37 16.15 -17.10 10.34
CA SER A 37 17.19 -16.32 9.66
C SER A 37 16.67 -15.63 8.41
N ALA A 38 15.92 -16.36 7.57
CA ALA A 38 15.30 -15.80 6.37
C ALA A 38 14.30 -14.69 6.72
N SER A 39 13.41 -14.93 7.68
CA SER A 39 12.44 -13.94 8.15
C SER A 39 13.13 -12.67 8.66
N THR A 40 14.19 -12.83 9.43
CA THR A 40 14.99 -11.69 9.95
C THR A 40 15.62 -10.89 8.81
N LYS A 41 16.16 -11.58 7.79
CA LYS A 41 16.72 -10.93 6.60
C LYS A 41 15.64 -10.19 5.80
N SER A 42 14.47 -10.78 5.62
CA SER A 42 13.34 -10.17 4.91
C SER A 42 12.84 -8.91 5.63
N VAL A 43 12.69 -8.97 6.96
CA VAL A 43 12.31 -7.80 7.77
C VAL A 43 13.36 -6.69 7.65
N HIS A 44 14.65 -7.03 7.73
CA HIS A 44 15.72 -6.06 7.56
C HIS A 44 15.70 -5.44 6.15
N ALA A 45 15.53 -6.25 5.12
CA ALA A 45 15.45 -5.78 3.74
C ALA A 45 14.23 -4.87 3.50
N TYR A 46 13.06 -5.21 4.05
CA TYR A 46 11.88 -4.35 4.01
C TYR A 46 12.14 -2.99 4.66
N ASN A 47 12.77 -2.98 5.84
CA ASN A 47 13.00 -1.74 6.57
C ASN A 47 14.06 -0.84 5.93
N GLN A 48 15.06 -1.41 5.26
CA GLN A 48 16.26 -0.70 4.83
C GLN A 48 16.41 -0.54 3.32
N LEU A 49 15.83 -1.43 2.52
CA LEU A 49 16.07 -1.47 1.07
C LEU A 49 14.81 -1.11 0.28
N ARG A 50 13.62 -1.38 0.82
CA ARG A 50 12.36 -1.09 0.13
C ARG A 50 12.02 0.40 0.30
N PRO A 51 11.95 1.20 -0.78
CA PRO A 51 11.48 2.57 -0.73
C PRO A 51 10.02 2.61 -1.20
N PRO A 52 9.03 2.38 -0.31
CA PRO A 52 7.63 2.39 -0.72
C PRO A 52 7.23 3.76 -1.29
N ALA A 53 6.58 3.76 -2.45
CA ALA A 53 6.05 4.97 -3.08
C ALA A 53 5.00 5.70 -2.21
N SER A 54 4.35 4.99 -1.27
CA SER A 54 3.46 5.58 -0.26
C SER A 54 4.19 6.49 0.73
N CYS A 55 5.51 6.33 0.86
CA CYS A 55 6.37 7.02 1.79
C CYS A 55 7.37 7.94 1.08
N ASP A 56 6.99 8.50 -0.08
CA ASP A 56 7.86 9.35 -0.90
C ASP A 56 9.19 8.68 -1.29
N TYR A 57 9.18 7.35 -1.48
CA TYR A 57 10.37 6.52 -1.73
C TYR A 57 11.41 6.55 -0.59
N LEU A 58 10.98 6.87 0.62
CA LEU A 58 11.79 6.67 1.82
C LEU A 58 11.58 5.25 2.34
N THR A 59 12.67 4.64 2.77
CA THR A 59 12.62 3.35 3.46
C THR A 59 11.93 3.53 4.82
N SER A 60 11.35 2.47 5.38
CA SER A 60 10.66 2.54 6.68
C SER A 60 11.58 3.12 7.76
N ALA A 61 12.87 2.76 7.75
CA ALA A 61 13.87 3.31 8.66
C ALA A 61 14.07 4.82 8.46
N GLN A 62 14.16 5.30 7.22
CA GLN A 62 14.32 6.72 6.91
C GLN A 62 13.06 7.54 7.25
N ALA A 63 11.89 6.99 6.99
CA ALA A 63 10.62 7.63 7.27
C ALA A 63 10.34 7.76 8.77
N HIS A 64 10.73 6.75 9.56
CA HIS A 64 10.57 6.76 11.01
C HIS A 64 11.27 7.95 11.69
N PHE A 65 12.42 8.38 11.16
CA PHE A 65 13.16 9.52 11.70
C PHE A 65 12.75 10.88 11.11
N ARG A 66 11.79 10.90 10.18
CA ARG A 66 11.38 12.13 9.51
C ARG A 66 10.15 12.71 10.18
N GLU A 67 10.24 13.96 10.59
CA GLU A 67 9.12 14.71 11.16
C GLU A 67 8.38 15.50 10.07
N GLY A 68 7.06 15.62 10.21
CA GLY A 68 6.18 16.32 9.26
C GLY A 68 5.43 15.42 8.28
N LEU A 69 4.65 16.04 7.38
CA LEU A 69 3.82 15.32 6.42
C LEU A 69 4.66 14.76 5.27
N LEU A 70 4.62 13.44 5.09
CA LEU A 70 5.22 12.77 3.95
C LEU A 70 4.35 12.96 2.70
N LYS A 71 5.00 13.31 1.57
CA LYS A 71 4.30 13.53 0.30
C LYS A 71 3.80 12.18 -0.26
N LYS A 72 2.49 12.00 -0.26
CA LYS A 72 1.84 10.83 -0.87
C LYS A 72 1.99 10.91 -2.39
N ARG A 73 2.66 9.93 -3.00
CA ARG A 73 2.83 9.84 -4.47
C ARG A 73 1.73 9.06 -5.19
N TRP A 74 0.86 8.40 -4.46
CA TRP A 74 -0.29 7.73 -5.04
C TRP A 74 -1.38 8.76 -5.38
N GLN A 75 -1.89 8.69 -6.61
CA GLN A 75 -3.04 9.48 -7.03
C GLN A 75 -4.30 8.80 -6.50
N LYS A 76 -5.18 9.56 -5.83
CA LYS A 76 -6.53 9.07 -5.54
C LYS A 76 -7.22 8.89 -6.89
N GLN A 77 -7.65 7.67 -7.21
CA GLN A 77 -8.57 7.49 -8.33
C GLN A 77 -9.81 8.35 -8.06
N ALA A 78 -10.08 9.31 -8.94
CA ALA A 78 -11.32 10.07 -8.90
C ALA A 78 -12.46 9.05 -9.03
N ARG A 79 -13.43 9.12 -8.11
CA ARG A 79 -14.67 8.34 -8.27
C ARG A 79 -15.25 8.77 -9.61
N LYS A 80 -15.43 7.83 -10.55
CA LYS A 80 -16.14 8.13 -11.79
C LYS A 80 -17.53 8.59 -11.37
N THR A 81 -17.84 9.86 -11.59
CA THR A 81 -19.22 10.34 -11.49
C THR A 81 -20.05 9.48 -12.44
N PRO A 82 -21.17 8.90 -12.00
CA PRO A 82 -22.04 8.19 -12.91
C PRO A 82 -22.44 9.16 -14.03
N VAL A 83 -22.16 8.77 -15.27
CA VAL A 83 -22.50 9.56 -16.45
C VAL A 83 -24.03 9.60 -16.52
N ASN A 84 -24.62 10.79 -16.43
CA ASN A 84 -26.06 10.96 -16.56
C ASN A 84 -26.44 10.84 -18.04
N GLN A 85 -27.05 9.71 -18.41
CA GLN A 85 -27.43 9.42 -19.79
C GLN A 85 -28.52 10.37 -20.30
N GLU A 86 -29.39 10.89 -19.43
CA GLU A 86 -30.46 11.81 -19.81
C GLU A 86 -29.90 13.17 -20.24
N GLN A 87 -28.88 13.67 -19.54
CA GLN A 87 -28.18 14.91 -19.94
C GLN A 87 -27.46 14.76 -21.29
N LEU A 88 -26.85 13.60 -21.55
CA LEU A 88 -26.20 13.36 -22.85
C LEU A 88 -27.22 13.30 -23.99
N ILE A 89 -28.37 12.69 -23.76
CA ILE A 89 -29.45 12.62 -24.75
C ILE A 89 -30.01 14.02 -25.02
N GLU A 90 -30.17 14.85 -23.99
CA GLU A 90 -30.62 16.23 -24.12
C GLU A 90 -29.61 17.10 -24.89
N GLU A 91 -28.31 16.99 -24.57
CA GLU A 91 -27.25 17.69 -25.31
C GLU A 91 -27.17 17.26 -26.78
N LEU A 92 -27.31 15.96 -27.08
CA LEU A 92 -27.34 15.46 -28.44
C LEU A 92 -28.57 15.95 -29.22
N ASN A 93 -29.73 15.99 -28.57
CA ASN A 93 -30.97 16.49 -29.18
C ASN A 93 -30.87 18.00 -29.50
N ILE A 94 -30.22 18.79 -28.64
CA ILE A 94 -29.99 20.22 -28.91
C ILE A 94 -29.11 20.43 -30.14
N ILE A 95 -28.04 19.62 -30.29
CA ILE A 95 -27.09 19.74 -31.42
C ILE A 95 -27.74 19.29 -32.75
N LEU A 96 -28.62 18.29 -32.71
CA LEU A 96 -29.29 17.74 -33.90
C LEU A 96 -30.51 18.56 -34.37
N THR A 97 -30.94 19.57 -33.61
CA THR A 97 -32.13 20.38 -33.92
C THR A 97 -31.77 21.75 -34.56
N VAL A 98 -30.50 21.98 -34.93
CA VAL A 98 -30.03 23.14 -35.71
C VAL A 98 -29.73 22.72 -37.14
#